data_AF-A0A7K5Y2E4-F1
#
_entry.id   AF-A0A7K5Y2E4-F1
#
_cell.length_a   1.000
_cell.length_b   1.000
_cell.length_c   1.000
_cell.angle_alpha   90.00
_cell.angle_beta   90.00
_cell.angle_gamma   90.00
#
_symmetry.space_group_name_H-M   'P 1'
#
loop_
_entity.id
_entity.type
_entity.pdbx_description
1 polymer ?
#
loop_
_entity_poly.entity_id
_entity_poly.type
_entity_poly.pdbx_seq_one_letter_code
_entity_poly.pdbx_strand_id
1 'polypeptide(L)' 'RAVSEVIPPRRLARVELVAEGPHCAVPEVIATTKQGQTVCLSPSAPWVKLILTRILKRYHRVL' A
#
# COMPACT_ATOMS: atom_id res chain seq x y z
N ARG A 1 -5.94 6.07 -11.07
CA ARG A 1 -5.24 7.29 -10.56
C ARG A 1 -4.73 6.98 -9.16
N ALA A 2 -3.45 7.23 -8.88
CA ALA A 2 -2.90 7.07 -7.54
C ALA A 2 -3.11 8.34 -6.69
N VAL A 3 -3.32 8.16 -5.38
CA VAL A 3 -3.48 9.24 -4.40
C VAL A 3 -2.27 9.30 -3.47
N SER A 4 -1.95 10.50 -2.98
CA SER A 4 -0.81 10.75 -2.08
C SER A 4 -1.25 11.22 -0.70
N GLU A 5 -2.54 11.49 -0.53
CA GLU A 5 -3.19 11.90 0.70
C GLU A 5 -3.09 10.80 1.77
N VAL A 6 -2.84 11.19 3.01
CA VAL A 6 -2.68 10.24 4.11
C VAL A 6 -4.02 9.59 4.43
N ILE A 7 -4.08 8.25 4.31
CA ILE A 7 -5.19 7.47 4.85
C ILE A 7 -4.80 6.97 6.25
N PRO A 8 -5.52 7.34 7.31
CA PRO A 8 -5.23 6.86 8.66
C PRO A 8 -5.19 5.33 8.71
N PRO A 9 -4.14 4.72 9.31
CA PRO A 9 -4.00 3.25 9.35
C PRO A 9 -5.22 2.53 9.94
N ARG A 10 -5.94 3.17 10.87
CA ARG A 10 -7.17 2.62 11.49
C ARG A 10 -8.31 2.41 10.49
N ARG A 11 -8.29 3.13 9.35
CA ARG A 11 -9.27 3.04 8.26
C ARG A 11 -8.86 2.04 7.17
N LEU A 12 -7.62 1.58 7.19
CA LEU A 12 -7.12 0.57 6.25
C LEU A 12 -7.48 -0.83 6.77
N ALA A 13 -7.98 -1.68 5.86
CA ALA A 13 -8.22 -3.09 6.10
C ALA A 13 -7.03 -3.92 5.61
N ARG A 14 -6.55 -3.64 4.39
CA ARG A 14 -5.44 -4.35 3.75
C ARG A 14 -4.59 -3.37 2.93
N VAL A 15 -3.30 -3.64 2.83
CA VAL A 15 -2.39 -2.97 1.89
C VAL A 15 -1.62 -4.04 1.14
N GLU A 16 -1.54 -3.89 -0.16
CA GLU A 16 -0.92 -4.83 -1.10
C GLU A 16 0.11 -4.08 -1.92
N LEU A 17 1.25 -4.74 -2.15
CA LEU A 17 2.25 -4.30 -3.10
C LEU A 17 2.19 -5.26 -4.28
N VAL A 18 1.76 -4.75 -5.43
CA VAL A 18 1.76 -5.48 -6.70
C VAL A 18 3.06 -5.13 -7.40
N ALA A 19 3.87 -6.15 -7.67
CA ALA A 19 5.13 -5.98 -8.38
C ALA A 19 4.90 -5.48 -9.81
N GLU A 20 5.94 -4.88 -10.38
CA GLU A 20 5.98 -4.60 -11.81
C GLU A 20 5.78 -5.88 -12.63
N GLY A 21 5.19 -5.72 -13.82
CA GLY A 21 4.85 -6.83 -14.69
C GLY A 21 4.78 -6.40 -16.16
N PRO A 22 4.45 -7.34 -17.06
CA PRO A 22 4.46 -7.10 -18.52
C PRO A 22 3.59 -5.93 -18.98
N HIS A 23 2.56 -5.60 -18.19
CA HIS A 23 1.61 -4.53 -18.48
C HIS A 23 1.80 -3.29 -17.58
N CYS A 24 2.63 -3.37 -16.55
CA CYS A 24 2.83 -2.32 -15.55
C CYS A 24 4.34 -2.19 -15.27
N ALA A 25 4.97 -1.17 -15.85
CA ALA A 25 6.41 -0.93 -15.69
C ALA A 25 6.80 -0.41 -14.30
N VAL A 26 5.83 -0.14 -13.43
CA VAL A 26 6.07 0.36 -12.07
C VAL A 26 5.25 -0.47 -11.07
N PRO A 27 5.77 -0.69 -9.85
CA PRO A 27 5.01 -1.35 -8.81
C PRO A 27 3.83 -0.50 -8.36
N GLU A 28 2.71 -1.15 -8.09
CA GLU A 28 1.49 -0.51 -7.60
C GLU A 28 1.28 -0.82 -6.11
N VAL A 29 0.87 0.19 -5.36
CA VAL A 29 0.47 0.01 -3.96
C VAL A 29 -1.04 0.18 -3.87
N ILE A 30 -1.74 -0.86 -3.44
CA ILE A 30 -3.20 -0.88 -3.39
C ILE A 30 -3.63 -0.99 -1.94
N ALA A 31 -4.43 -0.03 -1.49
CA ALA A 31 -5.05 -0.05 -0.17
C ALA A 31 -6.53 -0.36 -0.29
N THR A 32 -6.99 -1.32 0.52
CA THR A 32 -8.42 -1.56 0.73
C THR A 32 -8.80 -0.96 2.08
N THR A 33 -9.76 -0.04 2.08
CA THR A 33 -10.29 0.55 3.30
C THR A 33 -11.26 -0.42 3.99
N LYS A 34 -11.52 -0.22 5.28
CA LYS A 34 -12.52 -1.00 6.03
C LYS A 34 -13.94 -0.85 5.51
N GLN A 35 -14.19 0.14 4.66
CA GLN A 35 -15.47 0.35 3.98
C GLN A 35 -15.52 -0.38 2.63
N GLY A 36 -14.52 -1.20 2.30
CA GLY A 36 -14.45 -1.96 1.05
C GLY A 36 -13.97 -1.16 -0.16
N GLN A 37 -13.60 0.12 0.02
CA GLN A 37 -13.08 0.93 -1.09
C GLN A 37 -11.62 0.56 -1.38
N THR A 38 -11.33 0.30 -2.66
CA THR A 38 -9.97 0.09 -3.17
C THR A 38 -9.40 1.41 -3.67
N VAL A 39 -8.19 1.74 -3.23
CA VAL A 39 -7.51 2.99 -3.54
C VAL A 39 -6.07 2.69 -3.92
N CYS A 40 -5.66 3.12 -5.12
CA CYS A 40 -4.25 3.09 -5.52
C CYS A 40 -3.49 4.20 -4.79
N LEU A 41 -2.45 3.84 -4.05
CA LEU A 41 -1.57 4.76 -3.33
C LEU A 41 -0.32 5.03 -4.17
N SER A 42 0.16 6.27 -4.12
CA SER A 42 1.40 6.63 -4.80
C SER A 42 2.62 6.07 -4.06
N PRO A 43 3.45 5.21 -4.68
CA PRO A 43 4.66 4.68 -4.05
C PRO A 43 5.72 5.75 -3.76
N SER A 44 5.62 6.93 -4.38
CA SER A 44 6.51 8.07 -4.11
C SER A 44 6.18 8.80 -2.80
N ALA A 45 4.96 8.66 -2.27
CA ALA A 45 4.53 9.35 -1.06
C ALA A 45 5.26 8.80 0.19
N PRO A 46 5.84 9.66 1.06
CA PRO A 46 6.63 9.21 2.22
C PRO A 46 5.87 8.29 3.18
N TRP A 47 4.58 8.56 3.43
CA TRP A 47 3.77 7.76 4.33
C TRP A 47 3.47 6.35 3.78
N VAL A 48 3.42 6.20 2.45
CA VAL A 48 3.22 4.91 1.78
C VAL A 48 4.47 4.04 1.94
N LYS A 49 5.66 4.60 1.75
CA LYS A 49 6.93 3.90 2.04
C LYS A 49 7.01 3.44 3.50
N LEU A 50 6.58 4.30 4.42
CA LEU A 50 6.56 4.03 5.86
C LEU A 50 5.62 2.87 6.21
N ILE A 51 4.40 2.83 5.66
CA ILE A 51 3.46 1.75 5.96
C ILE A 51 3.90 0.42 5.37
N LEU A 52 4.43 0.41 4.14
CA LEU A 52 5.00 -0.79 3.52
C LEU A 52 6.13 -1.36 4.37
N THR A 53 7.06 -0.50 4.81
CA THR A 53 8.17 -0.91 5.69
C THR A 53 7.66 -1.54 6.99
N ARG A 54 6.61 -0.98 7.60
CA ARG A 54 6.03 -1.54 8.83
C ARG A 54 5.36 -2.89 8.60
N ILE A 55 4.65 -3.04 7.49
CA ILE A 55 3.97 -4.28 7.12
C ILE A 55 4.99 -5.38 6.84
N LEU A 56 6.02 -5.10 6.02
CA LEU A 56 7.09 -6.04 5.72
C LEU A 56 7.86 -6.45 6.98
N LYS A 57 8.20 -5.49 7.86
CA LYS A 57 8.81 -5.79 9.17
C LYS A 57 7.92 -6.66 10.05
N ARG A 58 6.60 -6.51 9.97
CA ARG A 58 5.67 -7.38 10.72
C ARG A 58 5.69 -8.80 10.16
N TYR A 59 5.66 -8.98 8.84
CA TYR A 59 5.76 -10.31 8.22
C TYR A 59 7.06 -11.02 8.59
N HIS A 60 8.21 -10.33 8.55
CA HIS A 60 9.50 -10.89 8.95
C HIS A 60 9.61 -11.27 10.44
N ARG A 61 8.71 -10.78 11.31
CA ARG A 61 8.67 -11.21 12.72
C ARG A 61 7.81 -12.44 12.96
N VAL A 62 6.98 -12.80 11.97
CA VAL A 62 6.02 -13.92 12.08
C VAL A 62 6.55 -15.17 11.37
N LEU A 63 7.43 -14.98 10.37
CA LEU A 63 8.31 -16.03 9.83
C LEU A 63 9.47 -16.28 10.81
#